data_AF-A0AAF0W6V5-F1
#
_entry.id   AF-A0AAF0W6V5-F1
#
_cell.length_a   1.000
_cell.length_b   1.000
_cell.length_c   1.000
_cell.angle_alpha   90.00
_cell.angle_beta   90.00
_cell.angle_gamma   90.00
#
_symmetry.space_group_name_H-M   'P 1'
#
loop_
_entity.id
_entity.type
_entity.pdbx_description
1 polymer ?
#
loop_
_entity_poly.entity_id
_entity_poly.type
_entity_poly.pdbx_seq_one_letter_code
_entity_poly.pdbx_strand_id
1 'polypeptide(L)'
;MTKELSSQALARKPQRPPPSLKFQKFSLYLLVTCVTIFVLFKIQSLRTPSSTPAALPPSFPTWTSFPYWQNLISKTEITLKSCTKKLDSTATKLEESVTFLPLKDLRYAHVAQDGHTWFMSSMYDTHEKGEAQYQQFPSNSSKGRVLCIKGHDNHDGAWNSYALAWPEALPRNATLMKGLTFISNNYYTYDNIWHGLSAMVPFVAWHIKNECATPSRWILYHKGELRYKMAGWLRNLMEATFSETLNIQTFEGFGDDEPLCFEKAVVMRHNEGGMSGENLMQVYDLVRCKARVLCNVSLEDSSEGKIGMTLLMRTGGRSFQNESEVVRIFDEECKKVEGCRIMVAHSNNLTFCEQVRLMSSTDILISPHGAQLTNLFLMNKNSSVMEFYPKGWLKLAGVGQFVYKWMTLWSGMKHQGAWHDPDGDQCPYSEDDRRCMSIYKDGKIGYNETHFAEWGRNVLNEVKRKKTEEASQGRST
;
A
#
# COMPACT_ATOMS: atom_id res chain seq x y z
N MET A 1 18.22 -48.64 -14.46
CA MET A 1 17.60 -48.85 -15.78
C MET A 1 17.83 -47.60 -16.60
N THR A 2 18.79 -47.68 -17.51
CA THR A 2 19.18 -46.68 -18.51
C THR A 2 18.19 -46.68 -19.68
N LYS A 3 17.87 -45.49 -20.21
CA LYS A 3 17.52 -45.18 -21.62
C LYS A 3 17.20 -43.67 -21.69
N GLU A 4 18.15 -42.84 -22.07
CA GLU A 4 18.58 -42.46 -23.43
C GLU A 4 17.81 -41.26 -24.00
N LEU A 5 18.64 -40.27 -24.37
CA LEU A 5 18.29 -39.07 -25.12
C LEU A 5 17.82 -39.42 -26.54
N SER A 6 16.89 -38.61 -27.06
CA SER A 6 16.79 -38.38 -28.51
C SER A 6 16.49 -36.90 -28.78
N SER A 7 17.43 -36.29 -29.49
CA SER A 7 17.38 -34.95 -30.05
C SER A 7 16.63 -34.95 -31.38
N GLN A 8 15.66 -34.05 -31.55
CA GLN A 8 15.26 -33.60 -32.89
C GLN A 8 15.30 -32.07 -32.96
N ALA A 9 16.29 -31.59 -33.69
CA ALA A 9 16.45 -30.20 -34.09
C ALA A 9 15.39 -29.84 -35.15
N LEU A 10 14.55 -28.85 -34.85
CA LEU A 10 13.73 -28.17 -35.84
C LEU A 10 14.44 -26.89 -36.30
N ALA A 11 14.70 -26.83 -37.60
CA ALA A 11 15.35 -25.73 -38.28
C ALA A 11 14.55 -24.41 -38.14
N ARG A 12 15.22 -23.35 -37.67
CA ARG A 12 14.69 -21.98 -37.65
C ARG A 12 14.69 -21.39 -39.06
N LYS A 13 13.51 -20.96 -39.54
CA LYS A 13 13.39 -20.00 -40.66
C LYS A 13 13.96 -18.64 -40.22
N PRO A 14 14.63 -17.88 -41.11
CA PRO A 14 15.10 -16.53 -40.80
C PRO A 14 13.91 -15.56 -40.74
N GLN A 15 13.65 -14.98 -39.57
CA GLN A 15 12.74 -13.84 -39.42
C GLN A 15 13.45 -12.57 -39.92
N ARG A 16 12.80 -11.81 -40.81
CA ARG A 16 13.24 -10.45 -41.18
C ARG A 16 13.24 -9.55 -39.95
N PRO A 17 14.24 -8.66 -39.78
CA PRO A 17 14.22 -7.70 -38.69
C PRO A 17 13.07 -6.69 -38.87
N PRO A 18 12.47 -6.19 -37.78
CA PRO A 18 11.46 -5.14 -37.86
C PRO A 18 12.10 -3.84 -38.39
N PRO A 19 11.35 -3.02 -39.15
CA PRO A 19 11.86 -1.75 -39.64
C PRO A 19 12.22 -0.84 -38.45
N SER A 20 13.43 -0.28 -38.48
CA SER A 20 13.96 0.55 -37.40
C SER A 20 13.06 1.77 -37.11
N LEU A 21 12.77 2.04 -35.84
CA LEU A 21 11.99 3.21 -35.37
C LEU A 21 12.59 4.57 -35.78
N LYS A 22 13.84 4.62 -36.27
CA LYS A 22 14.49 5.85 -36.76
C LYS A 22 13.95 6.31 -38.11
N PHE A 23 13.51 5.39 -38.98
CA PHE A 23 12.99 5.73 -40.32
C PHE A 23 11.57 6.33 -40.28
N GLN A 24 10.74 5.89 -39.32
CA GLN A 24 9.37 6.41 -39.16
C GLN A 24 9.35 7.85 -38.64
N LYS A 25 10.26 8.20 -37.72
CA LYS A 25 10.37 9.58 -37.21
C LYS A 25 10.88 10.54 -38.28
N PHE A 26 11.86 10.13 -39.10
CA PHE A 26 12.40 10.96 -40.19
C PHE A 26 11.34 11.27 -41.27
N SER A 27 10.51 10.28 -41.62
CA SER A 27 9.39 10.45 -42.55
C SER A 27 8.33 11.43 -42.00
N LEU A 28 8.03 11.37 -40.70
CA LEU A 28 7.09 12.29 -40.06
C LEU A 28 7.63 13.73 -40.03
N TYR A 29 8.91 13.91 -39.70
CA TYR A 29 9.54 15.25 -39.74
C TYR A 29 9.58 15.81 -41.15
N LEU A 30 9.93 15.02 -42.16
CA LEU A 30 9.92 15.45 -43.56
C LEU A 30 8.52 15.89 -44.00
N LEU A 31 7.48 15.15 -43.61
CA LEU A 31 6.09 15.47 -43.92
C LEU A 31 5.66 16.79 -43.26
N VAL A 32 5.98 16.98 -41.97
CA VAL A 32 5.66 18.22 -41.24
C VAL A 32 6.40 19.42 -41.84
N THR A 33 7.69 19.26 -42.17
CA THR A 33 8.49 20.32 -42.81
C THR A 33 7.93 20.69 -44.19
N CYS A 34 7.57 19.71 -45.03
CA CYS A 34 6.93 19.96 -46.33
C CYS A 34 5.60 20.70 -46.20
N VAL A 35 4.76 20.32 -45.23
CA VAL A 35 3.48 21.00 -44.97
C VAL A 35 3.71 22.44 -44.48
N THR A 36 4.71 22.65 -43.60
CA THR A 36 5.02 23.98 -43.08
C THR A 36 5.57 24.90 -44.17
N ILE A 37 6.46 24.40 -45.04
CA ILE A 37 6.98 25.14 -46.20
C ILE A 37 5.85 25.49 -47.17
N PHE A 38 4.92 24.56 -47.44
CA PHE A 38 3.78 24.82 -48.31
C PHE A 38 2.85 25.92 -47.76
N VAL A 39 2.60 25.92 -46.46
CA VAL A 39 1.82 26.97 -45.78
C VAL A 39 2.55 28.32 -45.83
N LEU A 40 3.86 28.34 -45.58
CA LEU A 40 4.66 29.57 -45.63
C LEU A 40 4.71 30.19 -47.05
N PHE A 41 4.87 29.37 -48.10
CA PHE A 41 4.81 29.84 -49.49
C PHE A 41 3.44 30.41 -49.87
N LYS A 42 2.35 29.83 -49.35
CA LYS A 42 0.99 30.35 -49.56
C LYS A 42 0.75 31.69 -48.86
N ILE A 43 1.29 31.88 -47.66
CA ILE A 43 1.18 33.15 -46.92
C ILE A 43 2.02 34.24 -47.61
N GLN A 44 3.19 33.91 -48.15
CA GLN A 44 4.06 34.87 -48.84
C GLN A 44 3.48 35.33 -50.19
N SER A 45 2.76 34.44 -50.89
CA SER A 45 2.00 34.78 -52.11
C SER A 45 0.80 35.71 -51.84
N LEU A 46 0.34 35.85 -50.60
CA LEU A 46 -0.79 36.71 -50.22
C LEU A 46 -0.37 38.11 -49.75
N ARG A 47 0.94 38.39 -49.59
CA ARG A 47 1.45 39.59 -48.91
C ARG A 47 2.18 40.60 -49.80
N THR A 48 2.15 40.45 -51.13
CA THR A 48 2.75 41.43 -52.06
C THR A 48 1.66 42.27 -52.73
N PRO A 49 1.56 43.59 -52.44
CA PRO A 49 0.74 44.51 -53.20
C PRO A 49 1.53 44.99 -54.43
N SER A 50 1.04 44.67 -55.62
CA SER A 50 1.63 45.06 -56.91
C SER A 50 1.28 46.51 -57.25
N SER A 51 2.30 47.37 -57.38
CA SER A 51 2.22 48.66 -58.07
C SER A 51 2.68 48.49 -59.54
N THR A 52 1.79 48.88 -60.45
CA THR A 52 1.76 49.09 -61.92
C THR A 52 3.06 49.30 -62.74
N PRO A 53 3.01 49.33 -64.11
CA PRO A 53 2.26 48.51 -65.07
C PRO A 53 3.11 48.11 -66.32
N ALA A 54 3.07 46.86 -66.79
CA ALA A 54 3.58 46.54 -68.13
C ALA A 54 2.91 45.30 -68.74
N ALA A 55 2.38 45.52 -69.96
CA ALA A 55 2.07 44.59 -71.05
C ALA A 55 1.63 43.15 -70.69
N LEU A 56 0.35 42.89 -70.91
CA LEU A 56 -0.25 41.56 -71.02
C LEU A 56 0.34 40.77 -72.21
N PRO A 57 0.56 39.46 -72.04
CA PRO A 57 0.21 38.45 -73.04
C PRO A 57 -1.01 37.63 -72.58
N PRO A 58 -1.83 37.13 -73.51
CA PRO A 58 -3.10 36.49 -73.21
C PRO A 58 -2.91 35.04 -72.77
N SER A 59 -3.92 34.50 -72.09
CA SER A 59 -4.09 33.10 -71.64
C SER A 59 -3.46 32.72 -70.29
N PHE A 60 -4.01 33.30 -69.22
CA PHE A 60 -4.19 32.55 -67.97
C PHE A 60 -5.67 32.24 -67.80
N PRO A 61 -6.06 30.99 -67.49
CA PRO A 61 -7.45 30.67 -67.20
C PRO A 61 -7.85 31.45 -65.94
N THR A 62 -9.04 32.03 -66.05
CA THR A 62 -9.80 32.74 -65.02
C THR A 62 -9.66 32.11 -63.64
N TRP A 63 -9.63 32.97 -62.60
CA TRP A 63 -9.79 32.66 -61.17
C TRP A 63 -11.04 31.81 -60.86
N THR A 64 -11.05 30.56 -61.29
CA THR A 64 -12.07 29.55 -60.99
C THR A 64 -11.65 28.70 -59.79
N SER A 65 -10.40 28.81 -59.35
CA SER A 65 -9.88 28.12 -58.17
C SER A 65 -10.22 28.82 -56.85
N PHE A 66 -10.35 30.15 -56.81
CA PHE A 66 -10.61 30.88 -55.56
C PHE A 66 -12.00 30.58 -54.93
N PRO A 67 -13.11 30.56 -55.70
CA PRO A 67 -14.41 30.17 -55.17
C PRO A 67 -14.47 28.69 -54.77
N TYR A 68 -13.74 27.82 -55.49
CA TYR A 68 -13.64 26.40 -55.18
C TYR A 68 -12.92 26.15 -53.85
N TRP A 69 -11.78 26.82 -53.62
CA TRP A 69 -11.04 26.73 -52.36
C TRP A 69 -11.79 27.37 -51.19
N GLN A 70 -12.48 28.49 -51.38
CA GLN A 70 -13.35 29.07 -50.36
C GLN A 70 -14.51 28.14 -49.98
N ASN A 71 -15.17 27.52 -50.96
CA ASN A 71 -16.24 26.55 -50.72
C ASN A 71 -15.72 25.28 -50.02
N LEU A 72 -14.52 24.80 -50.37
CA LEU A 72 -13.88 23.68 -49.69
C LEU A 72 -13.58 24.02 -48.23
N ILE A 73 -12.97 25.18 -47.95
CA ILE A 73 -12.68 25.66 -46.59
C ILE A 73 -13.97 25.81 -45.78
N SER A 74 -15.00 26.46 -46.34
CA SER A 74 -16.29 26.61 -45.66
C SER A 74 -16.97 25.27 -45.39
N LYS A 75 -16.91 24.30 -46.31
CA LYS A 75 -17.44 22.95 -46.09
C LYS A 75 -16.66 22.19 -45.03
N THR A 76 -15.33 22.30 -45.01
CA THR A 76 -14.49 21.71 -43.97
C THR A 76 -14.78 22.34 -42.62
N GLU A 77 -14.97 23.66 -42.56
CA GLU A 77 -15.31 24.39 -41.33
C GLU A 77 -16.71 24.02 -40.79
N ILE A 78 -17.72 23.91 -41.67
CA ILE A 78 -19.07 23.43 -41.31
C ILE A 78 -19.01 21.99 -40.81
N THR A 79 -18.24 21.13 -41.47
CA THR A 79 -18.06 19.72 -41.07
C THR A 79 -17.38 19.64 -39.70
N LEU A 80 -16.32 20.42 -39.48
CA LEU A 80 -15.61 20.49 -38.20
C LEU A 80 -16.54 20.99 -37.09
N LYS A 81 -17.29 22.08 -37.31
CA LYS A 81 -18.29 22.59 -36.35
C LYS A 81 -19.38 21.56 -36.03
N SER A 82 -19.85 20.82 -37.04
CA SER A 82 -20.83 19.73 -36.85
C SER A 82 -20.24 18.57 -36.04
N CYS A 83 -19.00 18.18 -36.32
CA CYS A 83 -18.27 17.17 -35.55
C CYS A 83 -18.04 17.60 -34.11
N THR A 84 -17.62 18.84 -33.86
CA THR A 84 -17.46 19.41 -32.51
C THR A 84 -18.78 19.41 -31.76
N LYS A 85 -19.86 19.90 -32.38
CA LYS A 85 -21.20 19.91 -31.74
C LYS A 85 -21.70 18.49 -31.41
N LYS A 86 -21.40 17.50 -32.26
CA LYS A 86 -21.73 16.10 -31.99
C LYS A 86 -20.88 15.53 -30.85
N LEU A 87 -19.59 15.87 -30.81
CA LEU A 87 -18.68 15.47 -29.74
C LEU A 87 -19.13 16.06 -28.40
N ASP A 88 -19.45 17.36 -28.36
CA ASP A 88 -19.96 18.05 -27.18
C ASP A 88 -21.26 17.41 -26.70
N SER A 89 -22.20 17.13 -27.62
CA SER A 89 -23.44 16.44 -27.28
C SER A 89 -23.21 15.02 -26.74
N THR A 90 -22.21 14.30 -27.27
CA THR A 90 -21.83 12.99 -26.75
C THR A 90 -21.17 13.11 -25.37
N ALA A 91 -20.30 14.09 -25.16
CA ALA A 91 -19.68 14.36 -23.86
C ALA A 91 -20.76 14.66 -22.82
N THR A 92 -21.68 15.59 -23.07
CA THR A 92 -22.80 15.89 -22.15
C THR A 92 -23.63 14.66 -21.81
N LYS A 93 -23.94 13.80 -22.79
CA LYS A 93 -24.66 12.54 -22.53
C LYS A 93 -23.85 11.57 -21.65
N LEU A 94 -22.53 11.54 -21.82
CA LEU A 94 -21.65 10.73 -20.97
C LEU A 94 -21.62 11.27 -19.54
N GLU A 95 -21.52 12.58 -19.36
CA GLU A 95 -21.59 13.25 -18.05
C GLU A 95 -22.90 12.92 -17.32
N GLU A 96 -24.04 13.03 -18.02
CA GLU A 96 -25.38 12.72 -17.47
C GLU A 96 -25.59 11.23 -17.20
N SER A 97 -24.83 10.34 -17.85
CA SER A 97 -24.94 8.89 -17.69
C SER A 97 -24.16 8.34 -16.49
N VAL A 98 -23.34 9.16 -15.81
CA VAL A 98 -22.54 8.69 -14.69
C VAL A 98 -23.45 8.27 -13.53
N THR A 99 -23.38 6.99 -13.18
CA THR A 99 -24.18 6.40 -12.11
C THR A 99 -23.35 6.24 -10.85
N PHE A 100 -23.82 6.82 -9.74
CA PHE A 100 -23.22 6.65 -8.41
C PHE A 100 -23.80 5.41 -7.72
N LEU A 101 -22.90 4.57 -7.21
CA LEU A 101 -23.20 3.38 -6.42
C LEU A 101 -22.73 3.58 -4.98
N PRO A 102 -23.38 2.99 -3.97
CA PRO A 102 -22.94 3.12 -2.59
C PRO A 102 -21.54 2.53 -2.41
N LEU A 103 -20.68 3.21 -1.64
CA LEU A 103 -19.36 2.68 -1.26
C LEU A 103 -19.54 1.41 -0.45
N LYS A 104 -20.47 1.38 0.51
CA LYS A 104 -20.83 0.20 1.29
C LYS A 104 -22.10 -0.46 0.73
N ASP A 105 -21.91 -1.55 0.00
CA ASP A 105 -23.02 -2.36 -0.51
C ASP A 105 -23.56 -3.31 0.58
N LEU A 106 -24.75 -2.98 1.09
CA LEU A 106 -25.38 -3.73 2.17
C LEU A 106 -25.74 -5.18 1.79
N ARG A 107 -25.81 -5.53 0.50
CA ARG A 107 -26.02 -6.91 0.06
C ARG A 107 -24.88 -7.83 0.49
N TYR A 108 -23.67 -7.28 0.62
CA TYR A 108 -22.46 -8.00 1.03
C TYR A 108 -22.04 -7.72 2.48
N ALA A 109 -22.95 -7.15 3.30
CA ALA A 109 -22.69 -6.79 4.70
C ALA A 109 -22.10 -7.94 5.55
N HIS A 110 -22.51 -9.17 5.25
CA HIS A 110 -22.17 -10.39 5.98
C HIS A 110 -20.88 -11.08 5.49
N VAL A 111 -20.34 -10.66 4.34
CA VAL A 111 -19.12 -11.20 3.70
C VAL A 111 -18.16 -10.05 3.36
N ALA A 112 -17.99 -9.15 4.32
CA ALA A 112 -17.31 -7.86 4.18
C ALA A 112 -15.88 -7.93 3.63
N GLN A 113 -15.22 -9.09 3.73
CA GLN A 113 -13.81 -9.28 3.37
C GLN A 113 -13.61 -10.30 2.23
N ASP A 114 -14.68 -10.91 1.73
CA ASP A 114 -14.57 -12.01 0.76
C ASP A 114 -14.91 -11.54 -0.67
N GLY A 115 -14.09 -11.98 -1.62
CA GLY A 115 -14.32 -11.77 -3.05
C GLY A 115 -14.51 -10.30 -3.42
N HIS A 116 -15.73 -9.92 -3.81
CA HIS A 116 -16.08 -8.57 -4.25
C HIS A 116 -16.07 -7.50 -3.16
N THR A 117 -16.05 -7.89 -1.88
CA THR A 117 -16.27 -7.06 -0.68
C THR A 117 -17.53 -6.17 -0.75
N TRP A 118 -17.96 -5.61 0.37
CA TRP A 118 -18.97 -4.55 0.36
C TRP A 118 -18.44 -3.25 -0.27
N PHE A 119 -17.12 -3.04 -0.28
CA PHE A 119 -16.53 -1.73 -0.59
C PHE A 119 -16.27 -1.62 -2.08
N MET A 120 -16.99 -0.75 -2.77
CA MET A 120 -16.95 -0.67 -4.24
C MET A 120 -17.24 -2.03 -4.92
N SER A 121 -18.30 -2.70 -4.47
CA SER A 121 -18.65 -4.09 -4.83
C SER A 121 -18.82 -4.38 -6.34
N SER A 122 -19.08 -3.37 -7.17
CA SER A 122 -19.25 -3.53 -8.62
C SER A 122 -17.95 -3.77 -9.39
N MET A 123 -16.80 -3.62 -8.71
CA MET A 123 -15.48 -3.72 -9.31
C MET A 123 -14.72 -4.94 -8.79
N TYR A 124 -13.89 -5.50 -9.68
CA TYR A 124 -12.94 -6.56 -9.34
C TYR A 124 -11.57 -5.96 -9.05
N ASP A 125 -10.85 -6.58 -8.11
CA ASP A 125 -9.46 -6.23 -7.87
C ASP A 125 -8.54 -6.80 -8.96
N THR A 126 -7.44 -6.10 -9.17
CA THR A 126 -6.30 -6.62 -9.91
C THR A 126 -5.62 -7.67 -9.06
N HIS A 127 -5.45 -8.86 -9.63
CA HIS A 127 -4.80 -9.99 -8.97
C HIS A 127 -3.48 -10.28 -9.67
N GLU A 128 -2.40 -10.10 -8.93
CA GLU A 128 -1.06 -10.43 -9.40
C GLU A 128 -0.40 -11.39 -8.41
N LYS A 129 0.36 -12.34 -8.94
CA LYS A 129 0.92 -13.42 -8.12
C LYS A 129 1.92 -12.83 -7.13
N GLY A 130 1.63 -13.02 -5.84
CA GLY A 130 2.50 -12.56 -4.75
C GLY A 130 2.33 -11.09 -4.38
N GLU A 131 1.40 -10.38 -4.99
CA GLU A 131 1.12 -8.96 -4.72
C GLU A 131 -0.15 -8.78 -3.89
N ALA A 132 -0.30 -7.60 -3.29
CA ALA A 132 -1.55 -7.19 -2.69
C ALA A 132 -2.63 -6.99 -3.77
N GLN A 133 -3.89 -7.24 -3.41
CA GLN A 133 -5.03 -6.98 -4.29
C GLN A 133 -5.39 -5.49 -4.26
N TYR A 134 -5.53 -4.89 -5.45
CA TYR A 134 -5.82 -3.46 -5.56
C TYR A 134 -6.66 -3.11 -6.79
N GLN A 135 -7.29 -1.94 -6.75
CA GLN A 135 -7.91 -1.32 -7.93
C GLN A 135 -7.09 -0.09 -8.32
N GLN A 136 -6.97 0.15 -9.62
CA GLN A 136 -6.27 1.32 -10.14
C GLN A 136 -7.14 2.05 -11.16
N PHE A 137 -7.10 3.38 -11.12
CA PHE A 137 -7.85 4.27 -12.00
C PHE A 137 -6.96 5.41 -12.47
N PRO A 138 -7.01 5.81 -13.75
CA PRO A 138 -7.56 5.01 -14.85
C PRO A 138 -6.74 3.73 -15.09
N SER A 139 -7.36 2.74 -15.72
CA SER A 139 -6.76 1.43 -16.02
C SER A 139 -7.52 0.73 -17.14
N ASN A 140 -6.98 -0.38 -17.66
CA ASN A 140 -7.70 -1.22 -18.63
C ASN A 140 -9.02 -1.75 -18.05
N SER A 141 -9.04 -2.16 -16.78
CA SER A 141 -10.24 -2.68 -16.10
C SER A 141 -11.33 -1.61 -15.96
N SER A 142 -10.94 -0.36 -15.68
CA SER A 142 -11.86 0.78 -15.69
C SER A 142 -12.14 1.33 -17.10
N LYS A 143 -11.54 0.75 -18.15
CA LYS A 143 -11.62 1.23 -19.54
C LYS A 143 -11.16 2.69 -19.68
N GLY A 144 -10.14 3.10 -18.96
CA GLY A 144 -9.61 4.48 -19.00
C GLY A 144 -10.41 5.50 -18.18
N ARG A 145 -11.45 5.08 -17.45
CA ARG A 145 -12.26 5.97 -16.60
C ARG A 145 -11.58 6.26 -15.27
N VAL A 146 -11.75 7.49 -14.79
CA VAL A 146 -11.32 7.93 -13.46
C VAL A 146 -12.35 7.55 -12.40
N LEU A 147 -11.89 7.46 -11.15
CA LEU A 147 -12.74 7.24 -9.98
C LEU A 147 -13.27 8.58 -9.49
N CYS A 148 -14.57 8.66 -9.25
CA CYS A 148 -15.24 9.77 -8.59
C CYS A 148 -15.89 9.29 -7.28
N ILE A 149 -15.80 10.10 -6.23
CA ILE A 149 -16.40 9.86 -4.91
C ILE A 149 -17.33 11.01 -4.58
N LYS A 150 -18.46 10.69 -3.94
CA LYS A 150 -19.45 11.67 -3.49
C LYS A 150 -19.97 11.30 -2.10
N GLY A 151 -20.19 12.29 -1.24
CA GLY A 151 -20.55 12.13 0.16
C GLY A 151 -19.32 12.03 1.09
N HIS A 152 -19.51 12.48 2.34
CA HIS A 152 -18.47 12.51 3.37
C HIS A 152 -18.97 12.03 4.74
N ASP A 153 -19.92 11.10 4.75
CA ASP A 153 -20.51 10.51 5.95
C ASP A 153 -19.48 9.67 6.72
N ASN A 154 -19.41 9.88 8.03
CA ASN A 154 -18.48 9.22 8.94
C ASN A 154 -19.16 8.25 9.94
N HIS A 155 -20.45 7.95 9.78
CA HIS A 155 -21.23 7.06 10.63
C HIS A 155 -21.89 5.90 9.86
N ASP A 156 -22.33 6.12 8.63
CA ASP A 156 -22.88 5.09 7.75
C ASP A 156 -22.29 5.17 6.33
N GLY A 157 -21.37 4.24 6.03
CA GLY A 157 -20.70 4.18 4.74
C GLY A 157 -21.61 3.91 3.54
N ALA A 158 -22.89 3.58 3.73
CA ALA A 158 -23.86 3.46 2.65
C ALA A 158 -24.29 4.83 2.07
N TRP A 159 -24.08 5.92 2.82
CA TRP A 159 -24.35 7.30 2.40
C TRP A 159 -23.22 7.90 1.57
N ASN A 160 -22.05 7.26 1.56
CA ASN A 160 -20.98 7.58 0.64
C ASN A 160 -21.12 6.77 -0.64
N SER A 161 -20.73 7.35 -1.77
CA SER A 161 -20.91 6.73 -3.09
C SER A 161 -19.69 6.92 -3.99
N TYR A 162 -19.58 6.06 -5.00
CA TYR A 162 -18.54 6.14 -6.02
C TYR A 162 -19.14 5.97 -7.42
N ALA A 163 -18.43 6.49 -8.42
CA ALA A 163 -18.74 6.32 -9.82
C ALA A 163 -17.46 6.27 -10.66
N LEU A 164 -17.59 5.82 -11.91
CA LEU A 164 -16.52 5.88 -12.91
C LEU A 164 -16.93 6.84 -14.03
N ALA A 165 -16.06 7.78 -14.38
CA ALA A 165 -16.31 8.76 -15.43
C ALA A 165 -15.13 8.86 -16.40
N TRP A 166 -15.39 9.28 -17.63
CA TRP A 166 -14.30 9.58 -18.57
C TRP A 166 -13.63 10.89 -18.18
N PRO A 167 -12.29 11.01 -18.29
CA PRO A 167 -11.58 12.25 -17.96
C PRO A 167 -12.14 13.49 -18.68
N GLU A 168 -12.63 13.31 -19.90
CA GLU A 168 -13.18 14.38 -20.76
C GLU A 168 -14.69 14.63 -20.54
N ALA A 169 -15.35 13.82 -19.70
CA ALA A 169 -16.80 13.89 -19.44
C ALA A 169 -17.08 13.50 -17.98
N LEU A 170 -16.61 14.36 -17.06
CA LEU A 170 -16.82 14.20 -15.62
C LEU A 170 -18.28 14.54 -15.23
N PRO A 171 -18.80 14.01 -14.11
CA PRO A 171 -20.13 14.39 -13.63
C PRO A 171 -20.27 15.91 -13.49
N ARG A 172 -21.50 16.42 -13.63
CA ARG A 172 -21.77 17.85 -13.44
C ARG A 172 -21.30 18.31 -12.06
N ASN A 173 -20.70 19.50 -12.03
CA ASN A 173 -20.11 20.12 -10.84
C ASN A 173 -18.99 19.29 -10.18
N ALA A 174 -18.42 18.31 -10.87
CA ALA A 174 -17.32 17.55 -10.31
C ALA A 174 -16.01 18.33 -10.31
N THR A 175 -15.25 18.18 -9.23
CA THR A 175 -13.89 18.72 -9.11
C THR A 175 -12.87 17.62 -9.40
N LEU A 176 -11.98 17.85 -10.39
CA LEU A 176 -10.88 16.93 -10.71
C LEU A 176 -9.65 17.21 -9.84
N MET A 177 -9.35 16.27 -8.96
CA MET A 177 -8.21 16.27 -8.06
C MET A 177 -6.98 15.67 -8.77
N LYS A 178 -6.00 16.51 -9.09
CA LYS A 178 -4.75 16.12 -9.78
C LYS A 178 -3.81 15.30 -8.90
N GLY A 179 -2.93 14.49 -9.49
CA GLY A 179 -1.96 13.66 -8.77
C GLY A 179 -2.51 12.31 -8.32
N LEU A 180 -1.66 11.53 -7.64
CA LEU A 180 -1.97 10.19 -7.17
C LEU A 180 -2.73 10.23 -5.84
N THR A 181 -3.85 9.51 -5.78
CA THR A 181 -4.66 9.37 -4.58
C THR A 181 -4.63 7.93 -4.09
N PHE A 182 -4.25 7.71 -2.83
CA PHE A 182 -4.39 6.40 -2.18
C PHE A 182 -5.71 6.34 -1.39
N ILE A 183 -6.48 5.28 -1.57
CA ILE A 183 -7.80 5.12 -0.97
C ILE A 183 -7.85 3.80 -0.24
N SER A 184 -7.85 3.86 1.09
CA SER A 184 -7.86 2.69 1.96
C SER A 184 -9.26 2.46 2.48
N ASN A 185 -9.80 1.25 2.33
CA ASN A 185 -10.94 0.80 3.12
C ASN A 185 -10.51 -0.35 4.04
N ASN A 186 -10.69 -0.15 5.35
CA ASN A 186 -10.38 -1.15 6.36
C ASN A 186 -11.67 -1.66 7.03
N TYR A 187 -11.74 -2.96 7.33
CA TYR A 187 -12.81 -3.52 8.16
C TYR A 187 -12.66 -3.12 9.64
N TYR A 188 -11.42 -2.88 10.05
CA TYR A 188 -11.06 -2.44 11.38
C TYR A 188 -10.74 -0.93 11.41
N THR A 189 -10.61 -0.36 12.61
CA THR A 189 -10.23 1.05 12.77
C THR A 189 -8.72 1.27 12.60
N TYR A 190 -8.33 2.48 12.19
CA TYR A 190 -6.93 2.91 12.07
C TYR A 190 -6.29 3.33 13.40
N ASP A 191 -7.04 3.29 14.52
CA ASP A 191 -6.54 3.64 15.85
C ASP A 191 -5.73 2.50 16.49
N ASN A 192 -6.06 1.26 16.15
CA ASN A 192 -5.27 0.11 16.57
C ASN A 192 -4.07 -0.06 15.63
N ILE A 193 -2.86 -0.12 16.20
CA ILE A 193 -1.63 -0.12 15.41
C ILE A 193 -1.47 -1.34 14.50
N TRP A 194 -1.91 -2.54 14.91
CA TRP A 194 -1.90 -3.73 14.07
C TRP A 194 -2.90 -3.59 12.91
N HIS A 195 -4.14 -3.23 13.23
CA HIS A 195 -5.20 -3.07 12.23
C HIS A 195 -4.87 -1.99 11.19
N GLY A 196 -4.32 -0.87 11.65
CA GLY A 196 -3.88 0.21 10.80
C GLY A 196 -2.68 -0.18 9.94
N LEU A 197 -1.67 -0.83 10.53
CA LEU A 197 -0.50 -1.32 9.79
C LEU A 197 -0.91 -2.29 8.67
N SER A 198 -1.77 -3.25 8.98
CA SER A 198 -2.27 -4.24 8.03
C SER A 198 -3.02 -3.60 6.84
N ALA A 199 -3.71 -2.47 7.05
CA ALA A 199 -4.32 -1.71 5.96
C ALA A 199 -3.32 -0.88 5.14
N MET A 200 -2.18 -0.48 5.72
CA MET A 200 -1.20 0.37 5.03
C MET A 200 -0.10 -0.42 4.30
N VAL A 201 0.27 -1.61 4.78
CA VAL A 201 1.28 -2.48 4.16
C VAL A 201 1.06 -2.72 2.66
N PRO A 202 -0.17 -2.98 2.17
CA PRO A 202 -0.46 -3.09 0.74
C PRO A 202 -0.02 -1.87 -0.09
N PHE A 203 -0.17 -0.65 0.43
CA PHE A 203 0.26 0.57 -0.27
C PHE A 203 1.78 0.68 -0.34
N VAL A 204 2.50 0.21 0.69
CA VAL A 204 3.97 0.17 0.67
C VAL A 204 4.47 -0.84 -0.37
N ALA A 205 3.82 -2.00 -0.48
CA ALA A 205 4.11 -2.98 -1.53
C ALA A 205 3.91 -2.38 -2.92
N TRP A 206 2.76 -1.73 -3.13
CA TRP A 206 2.46 -1.06 -4.38
C TRP A 206 3.48 0.04 -4.70
N HIS A 207 3.89 0.82 -3.70
CA HIS A 207 4.92 1.86 -3.83
C HIS A 207 6.26 1.29 -4.29
N ILE A 208 6.75 0.22 -3.67
CA ILE A 208 8.01 -0.45 -4.07
C ILE A 208 7.94 -0.89 -5.53
N LYS A 209 6.83 -1.55 -5.90
CA LYS A 209 6.63 -2.07 -7.26
C LYS A 209 6.54 -0.96 -8.31
N ASN A 210 5.99 0.20 -7.96
CA ASN A 210 5.71 1.29 -8.90
C ASN A 210 6.74 2.42 -8.76
N GLU A 211 8.03 2.06 -8.81
CA GLU A 211 9.15 3.02 -8.87
C GLU A 211 9.13 4.05 -7.72
N CYS A 212 8.72 3.61 -6.52
CA CYS A 212 8.59 4.45 -5.33
C CYS A 212 7.65 5.65 -5.53
N ALA A 213 6.58 5.49 -6.32
CA ALA A 213 5.57 6.53 -6.51
C ALA A 213 4.88 6.91 -5.19
N THR A 214 4.81 8.21 -4.89
CA THR A 214 4.18 8.75 -3.67
C THR A 214 2.80 9.36 -3.95
N PRO A 215 1.84 9.21 -3.03
CA PRO A 215 0.51 9.80 -3.18
C PRO A 215 0.52 11.28 -2.81
N SER A 216 -0.18 12.10 -3.59
CA SER A 216 -0.46 13.50 -3.23
C SER A 216 -1.49 13.62 -2.10
N ARG A 217 -2.28 12.57 -1.88
CA ARG A 217 -3.31 12.51 -0.83
C ARG A 217 -3.74 11.08 -0.50
N TRP A 218 -4.26 10.93 0.70
CA TRP A 218 -4.85 9.71 1.23
C TRP A 218 -6.32 9.93 1.53
N ILE A 219 -7.14 8.91 1.30
CA ILE A 219 -8.54 8.86 1.71
C ILE A 219 -8.74 7.58 2.52
N LEU A 220 -9.26 7.73 3.73
CA LEU A 220 -9.39 6.63 4.66
C LEU A 220 -10.86 6.35 4.91
N TYR A 221 -11.24 5.09 4.69
CA TYR A 221 -12.55 4.55 5.01
C TYR A 221 -12.42 3.42 6.03
N HIS A 222 -13.36 3.36 6.96
CA HIS A 222 -13.59 2.21 7.83
C HIS A 222 -15.03 1.77 7.60
N LYS A 223 -15.23 0.60 7.00
CA LYS A 223 -16.56 0.11 6.59
C LYS A 223 -17.32 1.07 5.66
N GLY A 224 -16.59 1.77 4.78
CA GLY A 224 -17.14 2.80 3.90
C GLY A 224 -17.41 4.15 4.59
N GLU A 225 -17.21 4.27 5.90
CA GLU A 225 -17.37 5.52 6.65
C GLU A 225 -16.07 6.31 6.60
N LEU A 226 -16.15 7.61 6.30
CA LEU A 226 -14.99 8.47 6.16
C LEU A 226 -14.23 8.63 7.49
N ARG A 227 -12.89 8.65 7.40
CA ARG A 227 -11.98 8.83 8.53
C ARG A 227 -10.97 9.94 8.25
N TYR A 228 -10.86 10.83 9.22
CA TYR A 228 -10.01 12.01 9.13
C TYR A 228 -8.62 11.82 9.77
N LYS A 229 -8.44 10.69 10.46
CA LYS A 229 -7.21 10.41 11.22
C LYS A 229 -6.92 8.93 11.30
N MET A 230 -5.66 8.65 11.63
CA MET A 230 -5.14 7.36 12.06
C MET A 230 -4.36 7.54 13.36
N ALA A 231 -3.99 6.44 14.02
CA ALA A 231 -3.13 6.49 15.20
C ALA A 231 -1.84 7.29 14.92
N GLY A 232 -1.41 8.13 15.86
CA GLY A 232 -0.20 8.95 15.70
C GLY A 232 1.06 8.11 15.43
N TRP A 233 1.15 6.93 16.04
CA TRP A 233 2.21 5.96 15.76
C TRP A 233 2.22 5.52 14.28
N LEU A 234 1.05 5.21 13.72
CA LEU A 234 0.93 4.79 12.32
C LEU A 234 1.22 5.95 11.36
N ARG A 235 0.76 7.16 11.70
CA ARG A 235 1.09 8.39 10.96
C ARG A 235 2.61 8.54 10.85
N ASN A 236 3.33 8.52 11.97
CA ASN A 236 4.80 8.68 11.98
C ASN A 236 5.48 7.62 11.10
N LEU A 237 4.99 6.38 11.14
CA LEU A 237 5.52 5.29 10.33
C LEU A 237 5.31 5.54 8.82
N MET A 238 4.12 5.98 8.43
CA MET A 238 3.81 6.26 7.03
C MET A 238 4.54 7.50 6.53
N GLU A 239 4.64 8.56 7.33
CA GLU A 239 5.40 9.77 6.98
C GLU A 239 6.89 9.43 6.79
N ALA A 240 7.45 8.57 7.65
CA ALA A 240 8.80 8.03 7.45
C ALA A 240 8.92 7.26 6.13
N THR A 241 8.00 6.32 5.90
CA THR A 241 8.04 5.38 4.77
C THR A 241 8.00 6.10 3.43
N PHE A 242 7.05 7.03 3.27
CA PHE A 242 6.86 7.80 2.05
C PHE A 242 7.73 9.06 1.98
N SER A 243 8.42 9.41 3.08
CA SER A 243 9.29 10.60 3.18
C SER A 243 8.55 11.91 2.86
N GLU A 244 7.25 11.95 3.18
CA GLU A 244 6.34 13.06 2.92
C GLU A 244 5.33 13.18 4.07
N THR A 245 4.79 14.39 4.29
CA THR A 245 3.72 14.60 5.26
C THR A 245 2.42 13.96 4.77
N LEU A 246 1.72 13.24 5.65
CA LEU A 246 0.48 12.58 5.28
C LEU A 246 -0.67 13.57 5.14
N ASN A 247 -1.05 13.84 3.89
CA ASN A 247 -2.24 14.59 3.53
C ASN A 247 -3.48 13.68 3.50
N ILE A 248 -4.25 13.66 4.59
CA ILE A 248 -5.52 12.91 4.67
C ILE A 248 -6.67 13.83 4.24
N GLN A 249 -7.34 13.48 3.14
CA GLN A 249 -8.46 14.23 2.61
C GLN A 249 -9.68 14.10 3.53
N THR A 250 -10.17 15.24 4.03
CA THR A 250 -11.36 15.31 4.89
C THR A 250 -12.63 15.66 4.12
N PHE A 251 -12.49 16.10 2.86
CA PHE A 251 -13.59 16.66 2.04
C PHE A 251 -14.23 17.93 2.65
N GLU A 252 -13.58 18.56 3.62
CA GLU A 252 -14.01 19.86 4.13
C GLU A 252 -14.05 20.89 3.01
N GLY A 253 -15.14 21.66 2.95
CA GLY A 253 -15.36 22.69 1.93
C GLY A 253 -16.09 22.21 0.68
N PHE A 254 -16.39 20.92 0.55
CA PHE A 254 -17.20 20.37 -0.54
C PHE A 254 -18.61 20.01 -0.05
N GLY A 255 -19.62 20.16 -0.91
CA GLY A 255 -20.98 19.74 -0.59
C GLY A 255 -21.17 18.23 -0.71
N ASP A 256 -22.13 17.65 0.01
CA ASP A 256 -22.49 16.23 -0.07
C ASP A 256 -22.79 15.76 -1.51
N ASP A 257 -23.37 16.65 -2.33
CA ASP A 257 -23.71 16.37 -3.71
C ASP A 257 -22.62 16.72 -4.72
N GLU A 258 -21.48 17.27 -4.29
CA GLU A 258 -20.35 17.61 -5.17
C GLU A 258 -19.41 16.41 -5.33
N PRO A 259 -19.25 15.85 -6.55
CA PRO A 259 -18.34 14.74 -6.75
C PRO A 259 -16.87 15.18 -6.83
N LEU A 260 -15.99 14.49 -6.13
CA LEU A 260 -14.54 14.61 -6.34
C LEU A 260 -14.05 13.46 -7.21
N CYS A 261 -13.51 13.78 -8.38
CA CYS A 261 -12.89 12.81 -9.28
C CYS A 261 -11.36 12.87 -9.17
N PHE A 262 -10.68 11.75 -9.32
CA PHE A 262 -9.23 11.66 -9.10
C PHE A 262 -8.50 11.34 -10.40
N GLU A 263 -7.51 12.17 -10.76
CA GLU A 263 -6.68 11.96 -11.96
C GLU A 263 -6.04 10.57 -11.96
N LYS A 264 -5.52 10.15 -10.79
CA LYS A 264 -5.04 8.79 -10.54
C LYS A 264 -5.49 8.34 -9.16
N ALA A 265 -5.96 7.10 -9.05
CA ALA A 265 -6.31 6.49 -7.78
C ALA A 265 -5.85 5.04 -7.68
N VAL A 266 -5.39 4.65 -6.50
CA VAL A 266 -5.14 3.26 -6.11
C VAL A 266 -5.98 2.97 -4.88
N VAL A 267 -6.82 1.94 -4.97
CA VAL A 267 -7.73 1.53 -3.90
C VAL A 267 -7.27 0.20 -3.33
N MET A 268 -7.06 0.16 -2.02
CA MET A 268 -6.83 -1.07 -1.27
C MET A 268 -8.02 -1.31 -0.36
N ARG A 269 -8.66 -2.47 -0.51
CA ARG A 269 -9.83 -2.89 0.28
C ARG A 269 -9.65 -4.26 0.94
N HIS A 270 -8.44 -4.81 0.80
CA HIS A 270 -7.96 -6.03 1.42
C HIS A 270 -6.63 -5.71 2.12
N ASN A 271 -6.33 -6.51 3.15
CA ASN A 271 -5.06 -6.42 3.86
C ASN A 271 -3.94 -7.11 3.05
N GLU A 272 -2.81 -7.42 3.68
CA GLU A 272 -1.67 -8.12 3.08
C GLU A 272 -1.92 -9.58 2.62
N GLY A 273 -3.17 -10.04 2.63
CA GLY A 273 -3.57 -11.36 2.15
C GLY A 273 -3.26 -11.55 0.66
N GLY A 274 -2.58 -12.65 0.32
CA GLY A 274 -2.17 -12.97 -1.05
C GLY A 274 -0.75 -12.53 -1.42
N MET A 275 -0.12 -11.68 -0.59
CA MET A 275 1.28 -11.30 -0.78
C MET A 275 2.23 -12.48 -0.53
N SER A 276 3.30 -12.56 -1.32
CA SER A 276 4.36 -13.55 -1.10
C SER A 276 5.18 -13.19 0.15
N GLY A 277 5.78 -14.20 0.79
CA GLY A 277 6.67 -13.96 1.92
C GLY A 277 7.88 -13.10 1.56
N GLU A 278 8.37 -13.19 0.32
CA GLU A 278 9.44 -12.35 -0.20
C GLU A 278 9.03 -10.88 -0.30
N ASN A 279 7.86 -10.61 -0.89
CA ASN A 279 7.35 -9.24 -1.02
C ASN A 279 7.05 -8.62 0.35
N LEU A 280 6.49 -9.40 1.27
CA LEU A 280 6.27 -8.94 2.64
C LEU A 280 7.59 -8.59 3.33
N MET A 281 8.63 -9.41 3.15
CA MET A 281 9.94 -9.13 3.70
C MET A 281 10.55 -7.85 3.14
N GLN A 282 10.44 -7.62 1.83
CA GLN A 282 10.89 -6.37 1.21
C GLN A 282 10.14 -5.15 1.76
N VAL A 283 8.82 -5.27 1.96
CA VAL A 283 8.02 -4.19 2.57
C VAL A 283 8.48 -3.89 3.99
N TYR A 284 8.57 -4.90 4.85
CA TYR A 284 8.99 -4.68 6.24
C TYR A 284 10.44 -4.20 6.34
N ASP A 285 11.32 -4.58 5.42
CA ASP A 285 12.67 -4.03 5.31
C ASP A 285 12.68 -2.55 4.98
N LEU A 286 11.90 -2.11 3.99
CA LEU A 286 11.77 -0.71 3.63
C LEU A 286 11.22 0.10 4.81
N VAL A 287 10.11 -0.34 5.40
CA VAL A 287 9.45 0.34 6.52
C VAL A 287 10.40 0.46 7.71
N ARG A 288 11.11 -0.62 8.07
CA ARG A 288 12.13 -0.62 9.12
C ARG A 288 13.26 0.36 8.82
N CYS A 289 13.80 0.33 7.60
CA CYS A 289 14.88 1.21 7.17
C CYS A 289 14.47 2.68 7.29
N LYS A 290 13.31 3.04 6.75
CA LYS A 290 12.79 4.41 6.79
C LYS A 290 12.50 4.90 8.21
N ALA A 291 11.97 4.03 9.07
CA ALA A 291 11.77 4.36 10.49
C ALA A 291 13.10 4.65 11.20
N ARG A 292 14.15 3.87 10.93
CA ARG A 292 15.50 4.08 11.50
C ARG A 292 16.12 5.39 11.02
N VAL A 293 15.99 5.70 9.74
CA VAL A 293 16.46 6.98 9.17
C VAL A 293 15.75 8.15 9.84
N LEU A 294 14.41 8.13 9.93
CA LEU A 294 13.66 9.20 10.61
C LEU A 294 14.12 9.40 12.05
N CYS A 295 14.44 8.32 12.76
CA CYS A 295 14.77 8.34 14.18
C CYS A 295 16.27 8.45 14.49
N ASN A 296 17.11 8.67 13.45
CA ASN A 296 18.57 8.74 13.54
C ASN A 296 19.18 7.55 14.29
N VAL A 297 18.74 6.34 13.93
CA VAL A 297 19.30 5.10 14.49
C VAL A 297 20.44 4.61 13.59
N SER A 298 21.65 4.51 14.15
CA SER A 298 22.81 4.01 13.41
C SER A 298 22.69 2.52 13.12
N LEU A 299 23.12 2.09 11.93
CA LEU A 299 23.26 0.68 11.60
C LEU A 299 24.49 0.05 12.26
N GLU A 300 25.47 0.87 12.68
CA GLU A 300 26.71 0.44 13.33
C GLU A 300 26.55 0.19 14.84
N ASP A 301 25.40 0.59 15.42
CA ASP A 301 25.07 0.31 16.82
C ASP A 301 24.74 -1.17 17.08
N SER A 302 24.87 -2.04 16.07
CA SER A 302 24.93 -3.49 16.30
C SER A 302 26.20 -3.79 17.10
N SER A 303 26.10 -3.68 18.42
CA SER A 303 27.22 -3.90 19.31
C SER A 303 27.74 -5.31 19.13
N GLU A 304 28.86 -5.44 18.41
CA GLU A 304 29.49 -6.71 18.09
C GLU A 304 29.60 -7.57 19.36
N GLY A 305 29.08 -8.79 19.28
CA GLY A 305 29.12 -9.76 20.38
C GLY A 305 28.17 -9.52 21.56
N LYS A 306 27.37 -8.45 21.60
CA LYS A 306 26.35 -8.25 22.66
C LYS A 306 24.98 -8.78 22.23
N ILE A 307 24.22 -9.26 23.21
CA ILE A 307 22.86 -9.77 23.04
C ILE A 307 21.90 -8.84 23.79
N GLY A 308 21.03 -8.16 23.06
CA GLY A 308 19.95 -7.36 23.64
C GLY A 308 18.71 -8.20 23.90
N MET A 309 18.37 -8.40 25.18
CA MET A 309 17.14 -9.05 25.60
C MET A 309 16.16 -7.99 26.11
N THR A 310 14.98 -7.89 25.51
CA THR A 310 13.98 -6.88 25.88
C THR A 310 12.71 -7.55 26.35
N LEU A 311 12.26 -7.20 27.56
CA LEU A 311 10.94 -7.52 28.07
C LEU A 311 10.03 -6.31 27.82
N LEU A 312 9.18 -6.42 26.80
CA LEU A 312 8.20 -5.39 26.46
C LEU A 312 6.91 -5.67 27.22
N MET A 313 6.79 -5.04 28.38
CA MET A 313 5.69 -5.20 29.33
C MET A 313 4.44 -4.43 28.90
N ARG A 314 3.31 -4.82 29.50
CA ARG A 314 1.99 -4.28 29.19
C ARG A 314 1.25 -3.97 30.48
N THR A 315 0.54 -2.85 30.51
CA THR A 315 -0.39 -2.51 31.60
C THR A 315 -1.82 -2.95 31.29
N GLY A 316 -2.58 -3.32 32.31
CA GLY A 316 -3.99 -3.71 32.19
C GLY A 316 -4.18 -5.17 31.78
N GLY A 317 -5.23 -5.48 31.03
CA GLY A 317 -5.49 -6.87 30.65
C GLY A 317 -4.36 -7.47 29.83
N ARG A 318 -4.01 -8.74 30.06
CA ARG A 318 -2.81 -9.45 29.55
C ARG A 318 -1.48 -8.99 30.11
N SER A 319 -1.44 -8.12 31.12
CA SER A 319 -0.20 -7.90 31.86
C SER A 319 0.22 -9.18 32.58
N PHE A 320 1.49 -9.30 32.95
CA PHE A 320 1.87 -10.31 33.95
C PHE A 320 1.24 -9.97 35.31
N GLN A 321 0.90 -10.99 36.09
CA GLN A 321 0.46 -10.85 37.48
C GLN A 321 1.61 -10.35 38.35
N ASN A 322 2.80 -10.88 38.13
CA ASN A 322 4.03 -10.51 38.83
C ASN A 322 5.14 -10.21 37.82
N GLU A 323 5.17 -8.97 37.32
CA GLU A 323 6.19 -8.52 36.37
C GLU A 323 7.60 -8.61 36.95
N SER A 324 7.78 -8.29 38.24
CA SER A 324 9.10 -8.32 38.90
C SER A 324 9.72 -9.72 38.90
N GLU A 325 8.94 -10.76 39.16
CA GLU A 325 9.44 -12.14 39.11
C GLU A 325 9.80 -12.57 37.69
N VAL A 326 8.97 -12.23 36.70
CA VAL A 326 9.28 -12.50 35.29
C VAL A 326 10.58 -11.82 34.87
N VAL A 327 10.78 -10.55 35.26
CA VAL A 327 12.03 -9.83 35.02
C VAL A 327 13.20 -10.54 35.69
N ARG A 328 13.07 -10.92 36.97
CA ARG A 328 14.12 -11.62 37.72
C ARG A 328 14.57 -12.90 37.02
N ILE A 329 13.62 -13.73 36.59
CA ILE A 329 13.89 -15.02 35.93
C ILE A 329 14.73 -14.82 34.66
N PHE A 330 14.32 -13.90 33.78
CA PHE A 330 15.05 -13.66 32.53
C PHE A 330 16.38 -12.92 32.75
N ASP A 331 16.46 -12.04 33.75
CA ASP A 331 17.71 -11.35 34.14
C ASP A 331 18.76 -12.35 34.64
N GLU A 332 18.35 -13.32 35.47
CA GLU A 332 19.23 -14.38 35.97
C GLU A 332 19.79 -15.26 34.84
N GLU A 333 18.98 -15.60 33.83
CA GLU A 333 19.47 -16.33 32.65
C GLU A 333 20.38 -15.47 31.77
N CYS A 334 20.03 -14.19 31.57
CA CYS A 334 20.85 -13.26 30.78
C CYS A 334 22.24 -13.07 31.41
N LYS A 335 22.35 -12.93 32.74
CA LYS A 335 23.64 -12.79 33.46
C LYS A 335 24.59 -13.97 33.28
N LYS A 336 24.08 -15.16 32.94
CA LYS A 336 24.89 -16.36 32.67
C LYS A 336 25.57 -16.31 31.30
N VAL A 337 25.18 -15.38 30.44
CA VAL A 337 25.71 -15.22 29.08
C VAL A 337 26.49 -13.92 28.96
N GLU A 338 27.79 -14.03 28.72
CA GLU A 338 28.66 -12.88 28.48
C GLU A 338 28.11 -11.99 27.36
N GLY A 339 28.08 -10.67 27.61
CA GLY A 339 27.58 -9.68 26.65
C GLY A 339 26.06 -9.57 26.56
N CYS A 340 25.29 -10.39 27.29
CA CYS A 340 23.84 -10.23 27.37
C CYS A 340 23.46 -9.00 28.21
N ARG A 341 22.50 -8.22 27.73
CA ARG A 341 21.94 -7.06 28.42
C ARG A 341 20.42 -7.13 28.38
N ILE A 342 19.81 -7.07 29.56
CA ILE A 342 18.36 -7.02 29.68
C ILE A 342 17.86 -5.57 29.70
N MET A 343 16.72 -5.32 29.05
CA MET A 343 15.97 -4.07 29.11
C MET A 343 14.51 -4.39 29.40
N VAL A 344 13.91 -3.65 30.33
CA VAL A 344 12.48 -3.73 30.62
C VAL A 344 11.85 -2.43 30.17
N ALA A 345 10.78 -2.52 29.37
CA ALA A 345 10.13 -1.35 28.81
C ALA A 345 8.62 -1.54 28.74
N HIS A 346 7.88 -0.44 28.84
CA HIS A 346 6.44 -0.42 28.61
C HIS A 346 6.14 0.45 27.38
N SER A 347 5.47 -0.12 26.38
CA SER A 347 5.26 0.56 25.08
C SER A 347 4.52 1.91 25.20
N ASN A 348 3.60 2.04 26.17
CA ASN A 348 2.86 3.27 26.44
C ASN A 348 3.72 4.40 27.03
N ASN A 349 4.94 4.09 27.51
CA ASN A 349 5.88 5.08 28.04
C ASN A 349 6.91 5.52 26.99
N LEU A 350 6.84 4.99 25.77
CA LEU A 350 7.82 5.24 24.72
C LEU A 350 7.19 6.00 23.56
N THR A 351 7.84 7.08 23.15
CA THR A 351 7.61 7.75 21.87
C THR A 351 7.91 6.80 20.70
N PHE A 352 7.46 7.17 19.50
CA PHE A 352 7.73 6.39 18.28
C PHE A 352 9.23 6.10 18.09
N CYS A 353 10.09 7.11 18.19
CA CYS A 353 11.52 6.92 17.98
C CYS A 353 12.23 6.18 19.11
N GLU A 354 11.74 6.26 20.34
CA GLU A 354 12.24 5.42 21.43
C GLU A 354 11.90 3.94 21.20
N GLN A 355 10.72 3.63 20.64
CA GLN A 355 10.39 2.27 20.23
C GLN A 355 11.29 1.78 19.09
N VAL A 356 11.56 2.62 18.08
CA VAL A 356 12.48 2.29 16.99
C VAL A 356 13.88 1.98 17.51
N ARG A 357 14.41 2.83 18.41
CA ARG A 357 15.73 2.62 19.06
C ARG A 357 15.76 1.34 19.89
N LEU A 358 14.77 1.14 20.77
CA LEU A 358 14.67 -0.06 21.59
C LEU A 358 14.73 -1.30 20.70
N MET A 359 13.80 -1.42 19.75
CA MET A 359 13.69 -2.59 18.87
C MET A 359 14.95 -2.79 18.02
N SER A 360 15.60 -1.73 17.55
CA SER A 360 16.85 -1.83 16.79
C SER A 360 18.00 -2.48 17.55
N SER A 361 17.98 -2.37 18.89
CA SER A 361 18.95 -2.97 19.81
C SER A 361 18.50 -4.31 20.40
N THR A 362 17.31 -4.79 20.03
CA THR A 362 16.72 -6.03 20.56
C THR A 362 17.02 -7.23 19.66
N ASP A 363 17.66 -8.25 20.22
CA ASP A 363 17.87 -9.56 19.59
C ASP A 363 16.83 -10.59 20.06
N ILE A 364 16.37 -10.48 21.31
CA ILE A 364 15.34 -11.34 21.90
C ILE A 364 14.25 -10.45 22.50
N LEU A 365 13.05 -10.48 21.92
CA LEU A 365 11.89 -9.78 22.44
C LEU A 365 10.97 -10.75 23.18
N ILE A 366 10.63 -10.41 24.42
CA ILE A 366 9.77 -11.17 25.31
C ILE A 366 8.58 -10.26 25.61
N SER A 367 7.36 -10.67 25.27
CA SER A 367 6.19 -9.81 25.46
C SER A 367 4.90 -10.61 25.64
N PRO A 368 3.98 -10.16 26.50
CA PRO A 368 2.58 -10.55 26.40
C PRO A 368 2.00 -10.25 25.02
N HIS A 369 1.08 -11.10 24.56
CA HIS A 369 0.34 -10.89 23.33
C HIS A 369 -0.51 -9.62 23.44
N GLY A 370 -0.42 -8.74 22.45
CA GLY A 370 -1.28 -7.56 22.37
C GLY A 370 -0.77 -6.54 21.39
N ALA A 371 -1.58 -5.52 21.10
CA ALA A 371 -1.30 -4.56 20.03
C ALA A 371 0.11 -3.96 20.11
N GLN A 372 0.65 -3.74 21.32
CA GLN A 372 1.99 -3.19 21.51
C GLN A 372 3.12 -3.99 20.83
N LEU A 373 2.93 -5.30 20.67
CA LEU A 373 3.90 -6.20 20.05
C LEU A 373 4.01 -6.01 18.51
N THR A 374 3.13 -5.20 17.92
CA THR A 374 3.18 -4.84 16.49
C THR A 374 4.50 -4.20 16.08
N ASN A 375 5.19 -3.52 17.00
CA ASN A 375 6.46 -2.88 16.71
C ASN A 375 7.64 -3.86 16.52
N LEU A 376 7.43 -5.19 16.68
CA LEU A 376 8.48 -6.21 16.51
C LEU A 376 9.20 -6.12 15.18
N PHE A 377 8.53 -5.70 14.10
CA PHE A 377 9.17 -5.64 12.77
C PHE A 377 10.31 -4.64 12.71
N LEU A 378 10.43 -3.71 13.67
CA LEU A 378 11.52 -2.75 13.78
C LEU A 378 12.84 -3.38 14.24
N MET A 379 12.79 -4.59 14.80
CA MET A 379 13.95 -5.39 15.17
C MET A 379 14.75 -5.80 13.93
N ASN A 380 16.01 -6.20 14.14
CA ASN A 380 16.82 -6.75 13.05
C ASN A 380 16.24 -8.09 12.56
N LYS A 381 16.55 -8.45 11.31
CA LYS A 381 16.33 -9.81 10.82
C LYS A 381 17.07 -10.80 11.72
N ASN A 382 16.59 -12.03 11.74
CA ASN A 382 17.09 -13.14 12.57
C ASN A 382 16.91 -12.96 14.09
N SER A 383 16.39 -11.82 14.56
CA SER A 383 15.97 -11.66 15.95
C SER A 383 14.85 -12.65 16.32
N SER A 384 14.69 -12.87 17.62
CA SER A 384 13.81 -13.87 18.20
C SER A 384 12.68 -13.24 19.01
N VAL A 385 11.47 -13.78 18.92
CA VAL A 385 10.30 -13.32 19.68
C VAL A 385 9.72 -14.45 20.51
N MET A 386 9.51 -14.20 21.80
CA MET A 386 8.88 -15.09 22.78
C MET A 386 7.57 -14.45 23.24
N GLU A 387 6.46 -15.17 23.07
CA GLU A 387 5.13 -14.61 23.24
C GLU A 387 4.34 -15.29 24.38
N PHE A 388 3.63 -14.49 25.17
CA PHE A 388 2.90 -14.96 26.36
C PHE A 388 1.41 -14.63 26.25
N TYR A 389 0.57 -15.59 26.62
CA TYR A 389 -0.88 -15.49 26.51
C TYR A 389 -1.56 -15.78 27.84
N PRO A 390 -2.67 -15.09 28.16
CA PRO A 390 -3.49 -15.43 29.31
C PRO A 390 -4.23 -16.76 29.08
N LYS A 391 -4.81 -17.31 30.14
CA LYS A 391 -5.60 -18.54 30.09
C LYS A 391 -6.72 -18.43 29.07
N GLY A 392 -7.00 -19.53 28.37
CA GLY A 392 -8.13 -19.66 27.45
C GLY A 392 -8.00 -18.93 26.11
N TRP A 393 -6.91 -18.18 25.89
CA TRP A 393 -6.66 -17.49 24.62
C TRP A 393 -6.60 -18.44 23.42
N LEU A 394 -5.85 -19.55 23.54
CA LEU A 394 -5.66 -20.56 22.50
C LEU A 394 -7.00 -21.06 21.90
N LYS A 395 -8.00 -21.23 22.78
CA LYS A 395 -9.32 -21.79 22.44
C LYS A 395 -10.24 -20.77 21.76
N LEU A 396 -10.19 -19.50 22.18
CA LEU A 396 -11.22 -18.51 21.81
C LEU A 396 -10.74 -17.39 20.89
N ALA A 397 -9.43 -17.13 20.79
CA ALA A 397 -8.91 -15.99 20.04
C ALA A 397 -8.95 -16.15 18.51
N GLY A 398 -9.33 -17.34 18.01
CA GLY A 398 -9.40 -17.63 16.58
C GLY A 398 -8.05 -17.38 15.90
N VAL A 399 -8.07 -16.78 14.71
CA VAL A 399 -6.87 -16.49 13.92
C VAL A 399 -5.97 -15.41 14.53
N GLY A 400 -6.49 -14.57 15.44
CA GLY A 400 -5.75 -13.46 16.04
C GLY A 400 -4.51 -13.89 16.85
N GLN A 401 -4.49 -15.13 17.35
CA GLN A 401 -3.35 -15.70 18.06
C GLN A 401 -2.13 -15.98 17.16
N PHE A 402 -2.26 -15.90 15.84
CA PHE A 402 -1.15 -16.17 14.93
C PHE A 402 -0.53 -14.90 14.35
N VAL A 403 -1.06 -13.72 14.68
CA VAL A 403 -0.63 -12.43 14.11
C VAL A 403 0.88 -12.24 14.23
N TYR A 404 1.45 -12.38 15.43
CA TYR A 404 2.88 -12.12 15.63
C TYR A 404 3.78 -13.26 15.17
N LYS A 405 3.26 -14.49 15.08
CA LYS A 405 3.90 -15.58 14.35
C LYS A 405 4.01 -15.27 12.86
N TRP A 406 2.99 -14.67 12.25
CA TRP A 406 3.06 -14.25 10.85
C TRP A 406 3.98 -13.05 10.68
N MET A 407 3.85 -12.01 11.51
CA MET A 407 4.70 -10.82 11.40
C MET A 407 6.19 -11.13 11.55
N THR A 408 6.56 -12.07 12.43
CA THR A 408 7.96 -12.52 12.55
C THR A 408 8.45 -13.16 11.27
N LEU A 409 7.68 -14.07 10.66
CA LEU A 409 8.01 -14.67 9.36
C LEU A 409 8.13 -13.61 8.26
N TRP A 410 7.16 -12.69 8.18
CA TRP A 410 7.12 -11.62 7.20
C TRP A 410 8.25 -10.61 7.35
N SER A 411 8.82 -10.49 8.55
CA SER A 411 9.90 -9.54 8.85
C SER A 411 11.29 -10.19 8.87
N GLY A 412 11.39 -11.48 8.52
CA GLY A 412 12.66 -12.22 8.53
C GLY A 412 13.18 -12.56 9.93
N MET A 413 12.29 -12.75 10.90
CA MET A 413 12.60 -13.09 12.29
C MET A 413 12.11 -14.50 12.66
N LYS A 414 12.45 -14.95 13.88
CA LYS A 414 12.03 -16.24 14.41
C LYS A 414 11.04 -16.10 15.56
N HIS A 415 9.88 -16.74 15.43
CA HIS A 415 8.97 -16.97 16.55
C HIS A 415 9.46 -18.17 17.37
N GLN A 416 9.84 -17.95 18.63
CA GLN A 416 10.43 -18.99 19.51
C GLN A 416 9.39 -19.84 20.25
N GLY A 417 8.12 -19.66 19.90
CA GLY A 417 7.00 -20.35 20.53
C GLY A 417 6.14 -19.39 21.35
N ALA A 418 5.06 -19.95 21.89
CA ALA A 418 4.10 -19.23 22.69
C ALA A 418 3.86 -19.99 23.99
N TRP A 419 3.85 -19.28 25.11
CA TRP A 419 3.41 -19.82 26.38
C TRP A 419 1.97 -19.37 26.65
N HIS A 420 1.12 -20.32 27.06
CA HIS A 420 -0.27 -20.07 27.40
C HIS A 420 -0.48 -20.41 28.86
N ASP A 421 -0.99 -19.46 29.62
CA ASP A 421 -1.21 -19.63 31.05
C ASP A 421 -2.23 -20.76 31.33
N PRO A 422 -1.85 -21.84 32.04
CA PRO A 422 -2.81 -22.85 32.44
C PRO A 422 -3.71 -22.39 33.61
N ASP A 423 -3.23 -21.46 34.43
CA ASP A 423 -3.75 -21.17 35.79
C ASP A 423 -4.34 -19.75 35.94
N GLY A 424 -4.72 -19.13 34.81
CA GLY A 424 -5.33 -17.80 34.80
C GLY A 424 -6.80 -17.74 35.28
N ASP A 425 -7.42 -16.57 35.08
CA ASP A 425 -8.77 -16.25 35.57
C ASP A 425 -9.83 -17.30 35.16
N GLN A 426 -10.74 -17.60 36.08
CA GLN A 426 -11.79 -18.59 35.87
C GLN A 426 -13.03 -17.99 35.21
N CYS A 427 -13.61 -18.71 34.25
CA CYS A 427 -14.88 -18.35 33.63
C CYS A 427 -16.05 -19.12 34.28
N PRO A 428 -17.22 -18.50 34.52
CA PRO A 428 -18.40 -19.18 35.05
C PRO A 428 -19.09 -20.12 34.04
N TYR A 429 -18.65 -20.12 32.77
CA TYR A 429 -19.15 -21.01 31.72
C TYR A 429 -18.10 -22.07 31.37
N SER A 430 -18.44 -23.02 30.48
CA SER A 430 -17.44 -23.96 29.95
C SER A 430 -16.31 -23.21 29.26
N GLU A 431 -15.08 -23.74 29.34
CA GLU A 431 -13.89 -23.00 28.88
C GLU A 431 -13.91 -22.61 27.39
N ASP A 432 -14.66 -23.35 26.57
CA ASP A 432 -14.78 -23.10 25.14
C ASP A 432 -15.97 -22.19 24.79
N ASP A 433 -16.71 -21.70 25.80
CA ASP A 433 -17.83 -20.79 25.60
C ASP A 433 -17.34 -19.39 25.20
N ARG A 434 -17.90 -18.85 24.12
CA ARG A 434 -17.53 -17.51 23.61
C ARG A 434 -17.71 -16.39 24.64
N ARG A 435 -18.62 -16.56 25.62
CA ARG A 435 -18.82 -15.61 26.72
C ARG A 435 -17.59 -15.50 27.63
N CYS A 436 -16.73 -16.52 27.65
CA CYS A 436 -15.48 -16.49 28.39
C CYS A 436 -14.41 -15.63 27.70
N MET A 437 -14.57 -15.28 26.42
CA MET A 437 -13.54 -14.57 25.67
C MET A 437 -13.15 -13.24 26.30
N SER A 438 -14.10 -12.44 26.81
CA SER A 438 -13.75 -11.16 27.45
C SER A 438 -12.97 -11.35 28.76
N ILE A 439 -13.29 -12.40 29.53
CA ILE A 439 -12.60 -12.72 30.79
C ILE A 439 -11.16 -13.13 30.47
N TYR A 440 -10.99 -14.11 29.58
CA TYR A 440 -9.68 -14.60 29.17
C TYR A 440 -8.84 -13.56 28.44
N LYS A 441 -9.47 -12.75 27.57
CA LYS A 441 -8.78 -11.73 26.80
C LYS A 441 -8.16 -10.64 27.67
N ASP A 442 -8.81 -10.29 28.77
CA ASP A 442 -8.36 -9.25 29.68
C ASP A 442 -7.74 -9.83 30.97
N GLY A 443 -7.65 -11.15 31.08
CA GLY A 443 -7.02 -11.81 32.21
C GLY A 443 -5.53 -11.53 32.30
N LYS A 444 -5.00 -11.61 33.52
CA LYS A 444 -3.56 -11.44 33.78
C LYS A 444 -2.82 -12.76 33.63
N ILE A 445 -1.56 -12.66 33.24
CA ILE A 445 -0.68 -13.78 32.94
C ILE A 445 0.16 -14.16 34.16
N GLY A 446 0.03 -15.38 34.66
CA GLY A 446 0.93 -15.97 35.65
C GLY A 446 2.33 -16.22 35.10
N TYR A 447 3.19 -16.84 35.91
CA TYR A 447 4.53 -17.26 35.50
C TYR A 447 4.84 -18.67 35.99
N ASN A 448 5.71 -19.35 35.27
CA ASN A 448 6.28 -20.63 35.68
C ASN A 448 7.81 -20.51 35.63
N GLU A 449 8.43 -20.39 36.80
CA GLU A 449 9.85 -20.09 36.94
C GLU A 449 10.74 -21.09 36.21
N THR A 450 10.56 -22.39 36.47
CA THR A 450 11.35 -23.44 35.82
C THR A 450 11.22 -23.41 34.30
N HIS A 451 9.99 -23.27 33.80
CA HIS A 451 9.73 -23.23 32.36
C HIS A 451 10.32 -21.98 31.70
N PHE A 452 10.15 -20.80 32.32
CA PHE A 452 10.60 -19.53 31.75
C PHE A 452 12.13 -19.46 31.75
N ALA A 453 12.78 -19.93 32.82
CA ALA A 453 14.23 -20.02 32.89
C ALA A 453 14.77 -20.97 31.81
N GLU A 454 14.19 -22.16 31.67
CA GLU A 454 14.63 -23.13 30.65
C GLU A 454 14.41 -22.59 29.22
N TRP A 455 13.24 -22.02 28.94
CA TRP A 455 12.94 -21.47 27.62
C TRP A 455 13.84 -20.28 27.29
N GLY A 456 14.03 -19.35 28.24
CA GLY A 456 14.92 -18.20 28.10
C GLY A 456 16.37 -18.61 27.83
N ARG A 457 16.90 -19.57 28.61
CA ARG A 457 18.23 -20.14 28.42
C ARG A 457 18.41 -20.76 27.04
N ASN A 458 17.43 -21.52 26.57
CA ASN A 458 17.49 -22.18 25.26
C ASN A 458 17.54 -21.16 24.12
N VAL A 459 16.69 -20.13 24.17
CA VAL A 459 16.66 -19.05 23.17
C VAL A 459 17.95 -18.22 23.21
N LEU A 460 18.45 -17.88 24.40
CA LEU A 460 19.72 -17.16 24.58
C LEU A 460 20.89 -17.91 23.96
N ASN A 461 21.00 -19.20 24.23
CA ASN A 461 22.07 -20.04 23.67
C ASN A 461 21.98 -20.14 22.14
N GLU A 462 20.77 -20.22 21.59
CA GLU A 462 20.56 -20.20 20.14
C GLU A 462 21.05 -18.88 19.52
N VAL A 463 20.66 -17.74 20.09
CA VAL A 463 21.07 -16.41 19.59
C VAL A 463 22.56 -16.21 19.73
N LYS A 464 23.17 -16.61 20.86
CA LYS A 464 24.62 -16.56 21.08
C LYS A 464 25.37 -17.33 19.99
N ARG A 465 24.93 -18.56 19.69
CA ARG A 465 25.55 -19.39 18.66
C ARG A 465 25.49 -18.71 17.30
N LYS A 466 24.33 -18.19 16.90
CA LYS A 466 24.15 -17.48 15.62
C LYS A 466 25.07 -16.26 15.49
N LYS A 467 25.10 -15.40 16.51
CA LYS A 467 25.99 -14.21 16.47
C LYS A 467 27.46 -14.58 16.36
N THR A 468 27.87 -15.68 17.00
CA THR A 468 29.24 -16.20 16.89
C THR A 468 29.54 -16.70 15.48
N GLU A 469 28.60 -17.41 14.86
CA GLU A 469 28.69 -17.89 13.48
C GLU A 469 28.76 -16.72 12.49
N GLU A 470 27.87 -15.73 12.61
CA GLU A 470 27.85 -14.51 11.77
C GLU A 470 29.15 -13.71 11.89
N ALA A 471 29.68 -13.53 13.11
CA ALA A 471 30.96 -12.84 13.32
C ALA A 471 32.16 -13.59 12.72
N SER A 472 32.13 -14.93 12.72
CA SER A 472 33.17 -15.74 12.09
C SER A 472 33.11 -15.71 10.56
N GLN A 473 31.90 -15.63 9.98
CA GLN A 473 31.70 -15.50 8.53
C GLN A 473 32.05 -14.10 8.03
N GLY A 474 31.67 -13.04 8.75
CA GLY A 474 31.99 -11.66 8.38
C GLY A 474 33.47 -11.28 8.50
N ARG A 475 34.28 -12.06 9.24
CA ARG A 475 35.75 -11.93 9.28
C ARG A 475 36.47 -12.66 8.15
N SER A 476 35.75 -13.46 7.35
CA SER A 476 36.31 -14.27 6.26
C SER A 476 36.05 -13.67 4.86
N THR A 477 35.47 -12.48 4.80
CA THR A 477 35.27 -11.62 3.61
C THR A 477 36.04 -10.32 3.81
#